data_AF-A0A9N9DXD9-F1
#
_entry.id   AF-A0A9N9DXD9-F1
#
_cell.length_a   1.000
_cell.length_b   1.000
_cell.length_c   1.000
_cell.angle_alpha   90.00
_cell.angle_beta   90.00
_cell.angle_gamma   90.00
#
_symmetry.space_group_name_H-M   'P 1'
#
loop_
_entity.id
_entity.type
_entity.pdbx_description
1 polymer ?
#
loop_
_entity_poly.entity_id
_entity_poly.type
_entity_poly.pdbx_seq_one_letter_code
_entity_poly.pdbx_strand_id
1 'polypeptide(L)'
;PRSTLDTLASLPIPCNPSPHHHYNIAMEFVDETKIILRKYRKTEVVPLVAGRAVTISLGVLACLGYFVILIFFLVTTHPVEIIKVVSTPTIPVPDLTISFNYKFNVSCQFRYTDNTNSSEELCAPYLTQPCNQSLEDGKYYAYFTSNNDLNYDRDEKRNGVWFTIFLSDTSYDVQHDLGMQARAYDSAFDPRMLDSKTVDRVNREDPNFFDDLNNRNTHIIGFRQNNWMFISRKIKKKMKPTFANALGIPPIYRIQPFIHTLYESVTDPISSFNASSIKPNSPTYGHLFVGTFDWFTEEIVES
;
A
#
# COMPACT_ATOMS: atom_id res chain seq x y z
N PRO A 1 65.00 -42.30 71.94
CA PRO A 1 63.73 -42.65 71.26
C PRO A 1 63.29 -41.52 70.32
N ARG A 2 62.80 -41.83 69.12
CA ARG A 2 62.33 -40.84 68.11
C ARG A 2 60.86 -40.45 68.33
N SER A 3 60.52 -39.19 68.02
CA SER A 3 59.30 -38.63 67.38
C SER A 3 59.01 -37.23 67.98
N THR A 4 58.90 -36.09 67.27
CA THR A 4 58.00 -35.64 66.17
C THR A 4 56.52 -35.84 66.52
N LEU A 5 55.57 -34.90 66.45
CA LEU A 5 55.47 -33.51 65.92
C LEU A 5 54.23 -32.86 66.66
N ASP A 6 53.79 -31.59 66.58
CA ASP A 6 54.18 -30.39 65.82
C ASP A 6 53.64 -29.07 66.49
N THR A 7 53.91 -27.91 65.86
CA THR A 7 53.15 -26.63 65.81
C THR A 7 52.23 -26.15 66.97
N LEU A 8 52.55 -24.97 67.55
CA LEU A 8 51.97 -23.68 67.11
C LEU A 8 52.63 -22.47 67.82
N ALA A 9 52.92 -21.42 67.06
CA ALA A 9 53.55 -20.20 67.58
C ALA A 9 52.51 -19.20 68.11
N SER A 10 52.78 -18.56 69.26
CA SER A 10 51.95 -17.50 69.84
C SER A 10 52.80 -16.38 70.45
N LEU A 11 52.77 -15.19 69.83
CA LEU A 11 53.38 -13.93 70.27
C LEU A 11 52.80 -12.79 69.37
N PRO A 12 52.76 -11.52 69.81
CA PRO A 12 52.08 -11.04 71.01
C PRO A 12 51.10 -9.89 70.68
N ILE A 13 50.19 -9.56 71.61
CA ILE A 13 49.46 -8.29 71.62
C ILE A 13 50.29 -7.26 72.40
N PRO A 14 50.57 -6.07 71.84
CA PRO A 14 50.12 -4.86 72.53
C PRO A 14 49.58 -3.74 71.62
N CYS A 15 48.48 -3.16 72.09
CA CYS A 15 48.02 -1.76 71.99
C CYS A 15 48.63 -0.81 70.95
N ASN A 16 47.76 -0.14 70.16
CA ASN A 16 48.07 1.15 69.52
C ASN A 16 46.82 2.07 69.48
N PRO A 17 46.90 3.38 69.79
CA PRO A 17 45.72 4.26 69.89
C PRO A 17 45.53 5.25 68.72
N SER A 18 44.34 5.87 68.72
CA SER A 18 43.97 7.17 68.11
C SER A 18 43.61 7.25 66.60
N PRO A 19 42.38 7.68 66.25
CA PRO A 19 41.92 7.81 64.86
C PRO A 19 41.98 9.26 64.34
N HIS A 20 43.18 9.84 64.16
CA HIS A 20 43.34 11.19 63.59
C HIS A 20 44.46 11.29 62.55
N HIS A 21 44.23 10.76 61.33
CA HIS A 21 45.12 11.06 60.20
C HIS A 21 44.49 11.18 58.80
N HIS A 22 43.23 10.78 58.60
CA HIS A 22 42.61 10.76 57.26
C HIS A 22 42.01 12.09 56.77
N TYR A 23 41.89 13.12 57.62
CA TYR A 23 41.19 14.37 57.25
C TYR A 23 42.06 15.39 56.50
N ASN A 24 43.39 15.34 56.63
CA ASN A 24 44.27 16.32 55.99
C ASN A 24 44.51 16.04 54.50
N ILE A 25 44.70 14.78 54.11
CA ILE A 25 45.02 14.38 52.72
C ILE A 25 43.90 14.81 51.76
N ALA A 26 42.64 14.72 52.17
CA ALA A 26 41.50 15.09 51.35
C ALA A 26 41.36 16.62 51.14
N MET A 27 41.65 17.43 52.16
CA MET A 27 41.67 18.89 52.01
C MET A 27 42.88 19.35 51.18
N GLU A 28 44.05 18.73 51.37
CA GLU A 28 45.26 19.02 50.62
C GLU A 28 45.06 18.78 49.11
N PHE A 29 44.48 17.63 48.71
CA PHE A 29 44.13 17.34 47.31
C PHE A 29 43.11 18.33 46.71
N VAL A 30 42.14 18.79 47.51
CA VAL A 30 41.12 19.76 47.08
C VAL A 30 41.70 21.16 46.93
N ASP A 31 42.69 21.54 47.74
CA ASP A 31 43.36 22.84 47.59
C ASP A 31 44.43 22.82 46.49
N GLU A 32 45.18 21.72 46.32
CA GLU A 32 46.09 21.55 45.18
C GLU A 32 45.34 21.63 43.84
N THR A 33 44.21 20.93 43.69
CA THR A 33 43.39 21.00 42.46
C THR A 33 42.84 22.42 42.21
N LYS A 34 42.42 23.15 43.25
CA LYS A 34 42.03 24.57 43.14
C LYS A 34 43.20 25.49 42.77
N ILE A 35 44.40 25.23 43.30
CA ILE A 35 45.61 26.00 43.01
C ILE A 35 46.07 25.75 41.56
N ILE A 36 46.04 24.50 41.10
CA ILE A 36 46.33 24.11 39.71
C ILE A 36 45.33 24.80 38.77
N LEU A 37 44.02 24.73 39.05
CA LEU A 37 42.98 25.42 38.28
C LEU A 37 43.15 26.94 38.25
N ARG A 38 43.50 27.57 39.39
CA ARG A 38 43.80 29.01 39.46
C ARG A 38 45.06 29.38 38.66
N LYS A 39 46.07 28.52 38.65
CA LYS A 39 47.32 28.73 37.90
C LYS A 39 47.07 28.60 36.39
N TYR A 40 46.32 27.58 35.96
CA TYR A 40 45.87 27.41 34.57
C TYR A 40 45.04 28.60 34.07
N ARG A 41 44.11 29.10 34.89
CA ARG A 41 43.27 30.27 34.58
C ARG A 41 44.07 31.59 34.46
N LYS A 42 45.33 31.62 34.89
CA LYS A 42 46.24 32.77 34.73
C LYS A 42 47.23 32.62 33.56
N THR A 43 47.29 31.46 32.89
CA THR A 43 48.28 31.19 31.83
C THR A 43 47.71 31.10 30.42
N GLU A 44 46.39 30.95 30.24
CA GLU A 44 45.81 31.14 28.90
C GLU A 44 45.63 32.63 28.59
N VAL A 45 46.25 33.07 27.48
CA VAL A 45 46.02 34.40 26.92
C VAL A 45 44.55 34.52 26.53
N VAL A 46 43.84 35.50 27.11
CA VAL A 46 42.42 35.79 26.81
C VAL A 46 42.05 35.73 25.31
N PRO A 47 42.84 36.29 24.35
CA PRO A 47 42.52 36.15 22.93
C PRO A 47 42.53 34.71 22.39
N LEU A 48 43.29 33.79 22.99
CA LEU A 48 43.31 32.37 22.60
C LEU A 48 41.97 31.68 22.94
N VAL A 49 41.43 31.97 24.13
CA VAL A 49 40.13 31.44 24.59
C VAL A 49 38.99 32.02 23.74
N ALA A 50 39.01 33.33 23.48
CA ALA A 50 38.06 33.97 22.59
C ALA A 50 38.12 33.42 21.16
N GLY A 51 39.33 33.20 20.63
CA GLY A 51 39.54 32.59 19.31
C GLY A 51 38.92 31.19 19.21
N ARG A 52 39.15 30.31 20.20
CA ARG A 52 38.51 28.98 20.23
C ARG A 52 36.98 29.08 20.24
N ALA A 53 36.40 29.98 21.05
CA ALA A 53 34.96 30.16 21.12
C ALA A 53 34.36 30.63 19.78
N VAL A 54 35.03 31.55 19.08
CA VAL A 54 34.62 32.02 17.73
C VAL A 54 34.72 30.88 16.71
N THR A 55 35.82 30.13 16.67
CA THR A 55 35.99 29.00 15.74
C THR A 55 34.95 27.91 15.98
N ILE A 56 34.65 27.57 17.25
CA ILE A 56 33.60 26.61 17.60
C ILE A 56 32.22 27.13 17.16
N SER A 57 31.91 28.41 17.38
CA SER A 57 30.64 29.02 16.99
C SER A 57 30.43 29.02 15.47
N LEU A 58 31.48 29.33 14.71
CA LEU A 58 31.49 29.22 13.24
C LEU A 58 31.29 27.77 12.77
N GLY A 59 31.95 26.79 13.41
CA GLY A 59 31.76 25.38 13.13
C GLY A 59 30.32 24.92 13.36
N VAL A 60 29.71 25.31 14.50
CA VAL A 60 28.31 24.99 14.80
C VAL A 60 27.35 25.65 13.80
N LEU A 61 27.58 26.91 13.43
CA LEU A 61 26.80 27.60 12.39
C LEU A 61 26.89 26.91 11.02
N ALA A 62 28.09 26.47 10.62
CA ALA A 62 28.29 25.73 9.38
C ALA A 62 27.58 24.36 9.41
N CYS A 63 27.65 23.63 10.53
CA CYS A 63 26.90 22.39 10.70
C CYS A 63 25.38 22.61 10.64
N LEU A 64 24.85 23.65 11.31
CA LEU A 64 23.42 23.98 11.28
C LEU A 64 22.97 24.37 9.86
N GLY A 65 23.76 25.18 9.14
CA GLY A 65 23.48 25.51 7.73
C GLY A 65 23.46 24.27 6.83
N TYR A 66 24.41 23.34 7.03
CA TYR A 66 24.44 22.07 6.31
C TYR A 66 23.23 21.17 6.64
N PHE A 67 22.80 21.12 7.91
CA PHE A 67 21.57 20.41 8.29
C PHE A 67 20.32 21.00 7.61
N VAL A 68 20.19 22.33 7.52
CA VAL A 68 19.07 22.97 6.80
C VAL A 68 19.09 22.62 5.31
N ILE A 69 20.27 22.62 4.68
CA ILE A 69 20.43 22.22 3.28
C ILE A 69 20.05 20.74 3.08
N LEU A 70 20.47 19.84 3.97
CA LEU A 70 20.09 18.42 3.91
C LEU A 70 18.58 18.21 4.09
N ILE A 71 17.93 18.94 5.01
CA ILE A 71 16.47 18.91 5.19
C ILE A 71 15.77 19.41 3.92
N PHE A 72 16.26 20.49 3.31
CA PHE A 72 15.71 21.00 2.05
C PHE A 72 15.82 19.97 0.92
N PHE A 73 16.97 19.30 0.76
CA PHE A 73 17.10 18.21 -0.21
C PHE A 73 16.15 17.06 0.09
N LEU A 74 16.05 16.59 1.33
CA LEU A 74 15.10 15.55 1.75
C LEU A 74 13.63 15.86 1.45
N VAL A 75 13.23 17.14 1.53
CA VAL A 75 11.85 17.58 1.26
C VAL A 75 11.60 17.79 -0.25
N THR A 76 12.65 18.09 -1.03
CA THR A 76 12.52 18.39 -2.47
C THR A 76 12.85 17.22 -3.39
N THR A 77 13.49 16.16 -2.89
CA THR A 77 13.64 14.90 -3.64
C THR A 77 12.28 14.24 -3.82
N HIS A 78 11.83 14.14 -5.08
CA HIS A 78 10.70 13.29 -5.43
C HIS A 78 10.97 11.84 -5.01
N PRO A 79 9.95 11.10 -4.54
CA PRO A 79 10.11 9.70 -4.14
C PRO A 79 10.58 8.88 -5.35
N VAL A 80 11.52 7.95 -5.10
CA VAL A 80 12.00 7.05 -6.16
C VAL A 80 11.01 5.90 -6.29
N GLU A 81 10.31 5.83 -7.42
CA GLU A 81 9.46 4.69 -7.76
C GLU A 81 10.32 3.53 -8.30
N ILE A 82 10.44 2.46 -7.51
CA ILE A 82 11.08 1.22 -7.95
C ILE A 82 9.99 0.24 -8.39
N ILE A 83 9.90 0.00 -9.71
CA ILE A 83 8.97 -0.96 -10.30
C ILE A 83 9.66 -2.32 -10.42
N LYS A 84 9.02 -3.37 -9.89
CA LYS A 84 9.48 -4.76 -9.95
C LYS A 84 8.36 -5.67 -10.45
N VAL A 85 8.60 -6.37 -11.55
CA VAL A 85 7.68 -7.37 -12.09
C VAL A 85 7.91 -8.72 -11.39
N VAL A 86 6.85 -9.34 -10.87
CA VAL A 86 6.88 -10.66 -10.20
C VAL A 86 5.91 -11.59 -10.91
N SER A 87 6.35 -12.76 -11.38
CA SER A 87 5.41 -13.75 -11.94
C SER A 87 4.57 -14.39 -10.84
N THR A 88 3.27 -14.49 -11.06
CA THR A 88 2.29 -15.02 -10.10
C THR A 88 1.43 -16.08 -10.78
N PRO A 89 1.35 -17.32 -10.27
CA PRO A 89 0.54 -18.38 -10.88
C PRO A 89 -0.96 -18.10 -10.75
N THR A 90 -1.34 -17.35 -9.71
CA THR A 90 -2.72 -16.94 -9.42
C THR A 90 -2.83 -15.41 -9.35
N ILE A 91 -3.98 -14.90 -9.79
CA ILE A 91 -4.37 -13.49 -9.72
C ILE A 91 -5.82 -13.45 -9.24
N PRO A 92 -6.19 -12.68 -8.20
CA PRO A 92 -7.57 -12.65 -7.74
C PRO A 92 -8.51 -12.14 -8.83
N VAL A 93 -9.71 -12.73 -8.88
CA VAL A 93 -10.77 -12.26 -9.78
C VAL A 93 -11.25 -10.90 -9.27
N PRO A 94 -11.30 -9.86 -10.13
CA PRO A 94 -11.63 -8.51 -9.73
C PRO A 94 -13.09 -8.40 -9.35
N ASP A 95 -13.38 -7.48 -8.44
CA ASP A 95 -14.75 -7.10 -8.13
C ASP A 95 -15.25 -6.16 -9.24
N LEU A 96 -16.44 -6.42 -9.78
CA LEU A 96 -17.02 -5.68 -10.90
C LEU A 96 -18.32 -5.00 -10.48
N THR A 97 -18.48 -3.75 -10.89
CA THR A 97 -19.74 -3.01 -10.83
C THR A 97 -20.21 -2.70 -12.25
N ILE A 98 -21.42 -3.13 -12.61
CA ILE A 98 -22.09 -2.74 -13.85
C ILE A 98 -23.26 -1.84 -13.46
N SER A 99 -23.40 -0.68 -14.09
CA SER A 99 -24.50 0.26 -13.81
C SER A 99 -25.14 0.81 -15.08
N PHE A 100 -26.46 1.03 -15.03
CA PHE A 100 -27.24 1.52 -16.17
C PHE A 100 -28.48 2.31 -15.76
N ASN A 101 -29.00 3.14 -16.66
CA ASN A 101 -30.20 3.93 -16.40
C ASN A 101 -31.49 3.11 -16.52
N TYR A 102 -31.47 2.03 -17.31
CA TYR A 102 -32.62 1.14 -17.53
C TYR A 102 -32.43 -0.19 -16.80
N LYS A 103 -33.52 -0.91 -16.55
CA LYS A 103 -33.47 -2.24 -15.93
C LYS A 103 -32.82 -3.28 -16.85
N PHE A 104 -31.92 -4.08 -16.29
CA PHE A 104 -31.21 -5.16 -16.97
C PHE A 104 -31.11 -6.39 -16.05
N ASN A 105 -30.67 -7.53 -16.59
CA ASN A 105 -30.25 -8.71 -15.84
C ASN A 105 -28.86 -9.13 -16.34
N VAL A 106 -28.05 -9.75 -15.49
CA VAL A 106 -26.72 -10.26 -15.87
C VAL A 106 -26.66 -11.77 -15.67
N SER A 107 -26.03 -12.48 -16.60
CA SER A 107 -25.53 -13.84 -16.36
C SER A 107 -24.02 -13.84 -16.51
N CYS A 108 -23.33 -14.74 -15.83
CA CYS A 108 -21.88 -14.94 -15.96
C CYS A 108 -21.59 -16.41 -16.31
N GLN A 109 -20.40 -16.68 -16.82
CA GLN A 109 -19.80 -18.01 -16.97
C GLN A 109 -18.27 -17.91 -16.80
N PHE A 110 -17.63 -18.90 -16.16
CA PHE A 110 -16.17 -18.94 -16.13
C PHE A 110 -15.60 -19.39 -17.49
N ARG A 111 -14.45 -18.81 -17.86
CA ARG A 111 -13.72 -19.11 -19.08
C ARG A 111 -12.33 -19.65 -18.75
N TYR A 112 -11.93 -20.64 -19.54
CA TYR A 112 -10.66 -21.34 -19.44
C TYR A 112 -9.89 -21.20 -20.76
N THR A 113 -8.56 -21.23 -20.71
CA THR A 113 -7.70 -20.99 -21.89
C THR A 113 -7.83 -22.05 -23.00
N ASP A 114 -8.40 -23.21 -22.70
CA ASP A 114 -8.73 -24.26 -23.68
C ASP A 114 -10.14 -24.09 -24.30
N ASN A 115 -10.78 -22.93 -24.10
CA ASN A 115 -12.15 -22.61 -24.52
C ASN A 115 -13.23 -23.56 -23.96
N THR A 116 -12.90 -24.38 -22.95
CA THR A 116 -13.94 -25.08 -22.18
C THR A 116 -14.66 -24.08 -21.26
N ASN A 117 -15.95 -24.29 -21.08
CA ASN A 117 -16.72 -23.64 -20.03
C ASN A 117 -16.94 -24.69 -18.94
N SER A 118 -16.55 -24.40 -17.69
CA SER A 118 -16.90 -25.30 -16.58
C SER A 118 -18.42 -25.30 -16.39
N SER A 119 -19.01 -26.49 -16.44
CA SER A 119 -20.39 -26.72 -16.04
C SER A 119 -20.55 -26.96 -14.53
N GLU A 120 -19.44 -27.16 -13.82
CA GLU A 120 -19.42 -27.55 -12.41
C GLU A 120 -19.33 -26.33 -11.48
N GLU A 121 -18.56 -25.30 -11.85
CA GLU A 121 -18.40 -24.09 -11.04
C GLU A 121 -19.36 -22.97 -11.52
N LEU A 122 -20.44 -22.76 -10.76
CA LEU A 122 -21.38 -21.68 -11.01
C LEU A 122 -20.84 -20.36 -10.44
N CYS A 123 -20.66 -19.35 -11.29
CA CYS A 123 -20.30 -17.99 -10.88
C CYS A 123 -21.50 -17.18 -10.30
N ALA A 124 -22.72 -17.68 -10.44
CA ALA A 124 -23.96 -17.00 -10.02
C ALA A 124 -24.01 -16.61 -8.51
N PRO A 125 -23.43 -17.35 -7.55
CA PRO A 125 -23.38 -16.95 -6.14
C PRO A 125 -22.60 -15.65 -5.88
N TYR A 126 -21.64 -15.32 -6.76
CA TYR A 126 -20.85 -14.10 -6.69
C TYR A 126 -21.55 -12.89 -7.34
N LEU A 127 -22.71 -13.09 -7.99
CA LEU A 127 -23.40 -12.08 -8.81
C LEU A 127 -24.71 -11.60 -8.18
N THR A 128 -24.72 -10.34 -7.74
CA THR A 128 -25.91 -9.62 -7.28
C THR A 128 -26.61 -8.96 -8.46
N GLN A 129 -27.89 -9.29 -8.66
CA GLN A 129 -28.73 -8.72 -9.72
C GLN A 129 -29.23 -7.30 -9.36
N PRO A 130 -29.47 -6.43 -10.37
CA PRO A 130 -30.01 -5.09 -10.16
C PRO A 130 -31.52 -5.12 -9.88
N CYS A 131 -31.89 -5.40 -8.63
CA CYS A 131 -33.30 -5.49 -8.22
C CYS A 131 -34.01 -4.12 -8.21
N ASN A 132 -33.36 -3.11 -7.63
CA ASN A 132 -33.91 -1.77 -7.38
C ASN A 132 -33.03 -0.70 -8.02
N GLN A 133 -33.66 0.42 -8.36
CA GLN A 133 -32.99 1.65 -8.76
C GLN A 133 -32.34 2.32 -7.53
N SER A 134 -31.11 2.78 -7.68
CA SER A 134 -30.37 3.58 -6.70
C SER A 134 -31.09 4.90 -6.43
N LEU A 135 -31.20 5.27 -5.15
CA LEU A 135 -31.81 6.52 -4.71
C LEU A 135 -30.91 7.74 -4.91
N GLU A 136 -29.60 7.54 -5.07
CA GLU A 136 -28.62 8.62 -5.15
C GLU A 136 -28.48 9.19 -6.57
N ASP A 137 -28.48 8.31 -7.57
CA ASP A 137 -28.18 8.66 -8.97
C ASP A 137 -29.18 8.11 -9.99
N GLY A 138 -30.22 7.39 -9.53
CA GLY A 138 -31.26 6.85 -10.39
C GLY A 138 -30.83 5.66 -11.27
N LYS A 139 -29.75 4.95 -10.94
CA LYS A 139 -29.26 3.82 -11.75
C LYS A 139 -29.54 2.45 -11.16
N TYR A 140 -29.68 1.46 -12.02
CA TYR A 140 -29.66 0.05 -11.70
C TYR A 140 -28.21 -0.42 -11.58
N TYR A 141 -27.91 -1.19 -10.53
CA TYR A 141 -26.55 -1.68 -10.24
C TYR A 141 -26.51 -3.20 -10.12
N ALA A 142 -25.67 -3.83 -10.92
CA ALA A 142 -25.27 -5.23 -10.76
C ALA A 142 -23.86 -5.29 -10.20
N TYR A 143 -23.60 -6.23 -9.29
CA TYR A 143 -22.30 -6.37 -8.63
C TYR A 143 -21.82 -7.81 -8.76
N PHE A 144 -20.58 -7.98 -9.21
CA PHE A 144 -19.85 -9.24 -9.05
C PHE A 144 -18.81 -9.03 -7.95
N THR A 145 -18.77 -9.94 -6.99
CA THR A 145 -17.84 -9.89 -5.85
C THR A 145 -17.18 -11.24 -5.65
N SER A 146 -15.86 -11.31 -5.77
CA SER A 146 -15.07 -12.54 -5.62
C SER A 146 -14.78 -12.90 -4.15
N ASN A 147 -15.04 -11.98 -3.22
CA ASN A 147 -14.74 -12.08 -1.78
C ASN A 147 -13.27 -12.36 -1.42
N ASN A 148 -12.33 -12.23 -2.37
CA ASN A 148 -10.94 -12.72 -2.31
C ASN A 148 -10.75 -14.24 -2.32
N ASP A 149 -11.83 -15.02 -2.39
CA ASP A 149 -11.75 -16.49 -2.41
C ASP A 149 -11.51 -17.03 -3.83
N LEU A 150 -11.95 -16.29 -4.86
CA LEU A 150 -11.86 -16.71 -6.26
C LEU A 150 -10.64 -16.09 -6.97
N ASN A 151 -9.84 -16.94 -7.61
CA ASN A 151 -8.64 -16.55 -8.34
C ASN A 151 -8.67 -17.04 -9.80
N TYR A 152 -8.24 -16.19 -10.74
CA TYR A 152 -7.68 -16.66 -11.99
C TYR A 152 -6.42 -17.47 -11.69
N ASP A 153 -6.28 -18.60 -12.34
CA ASP A 153 -5.22 -19.56 -12.08
C ASP A 153 -4.71 -20.07 -13.42
N ARG A 154 -3.39 -19.92 -13.64
CA ARG A 154 -2.74 -20.29 -14.88
C ARG A 154 -2.69 -21.80 -15.09
N ASP A 155 -2.57 -22.55 -14.00
CA ASP A 155 -2.33 -23.98 -14.00
C ASP A 155 -3.68 -24.74 -14.02
N GLU A 156 -4.72 -24.23 -13.33
CA GLU A 156 -6.14 -24.61 -13.55
C GLU A 156 -6.74 -24.00 -14.84
N LYS A 157 -5.98 -23.19 -15.58
CA LYS A 157 -6.35 -22.51 -16.84
C LYS A 157 -7.48 -21.49 -16.77
N ARG A 158 -8.07 -21.20 -15.61
CA ARG A 158 -9.17 -20.23 -15.42
C ARG A 158 -8.63 -18.81 -15.65
N ASN A 159 -8.93 -18.22 -16.81
CA ASN A 159 -8.37 -16.93 -17.24
C ASN A 159 -9.38 -15.78 -17.33
N GLY A 160 -10.67 -16.04 -17.15
CA GLY A 160 -11.68 -14.98 -17.21
C GLY A 160 -13.09 -15.36 -16.74
N VAL A 161 -13.93 -14.34 -16.65
CA VAL A 161 -15.37 -14.42 -16.45
C VAL A 161 -16.04 -13.76 -17.65
N TRP A 162 -16.98 -14.45 -18.28
CA TRP A 162 -17.77 -13.95 -19.40
C TRP A 162 -19.17 -13.58 -18.92
N PHE A 163 -19.48 -12.29 -18.93
CA PHE A 163 -20.79 -11.75 -18.60
C PHE A 163 -21.62 -11.56 -19.87
N THR A 164 -22.87 -12.01 -19.84
CA THR A 164 -23.89 -11.69 -20.84
C THR A 164 -24.96 -10.85 -20.18
N ILE A 165 -25.22 -9.67 -20.75
CA ILE A 165 -26.13 -8.68 -20.19
C ILE A 165 -27.42 -8.68 -21.02
N PHE A 166 -28.56 -8.83 -20.36
CA PHE A 166 -29.88 -8.83 -20.97
C PHE A 166 -30.64 -7.57 -20.55
N LEU A 167 -31.20 -6.85 -21.52
CA LEU A 167 -32.10 -5.76 -21.21
C LEU A 167 -33.46 -6.33 -20.75
N SER A 168 -34.00 -5.84 -19.63
CA SER A 168 -35.30 -6.25 -19.09
C SER A 168 -36.31 -5.10 -18.98
N ASP A 169 -35.89 -3.88 -19.30
CA ASP A 169 -36.73 -2.69 -19.35
C ASP A 169 -37.48 -2.55 -20.68
N THR A 170 -38.78 -2.27 -20.62
CA THR A 170 -39.61 -1.99 -21.80
C THR A 170 -39.57 -0.53 -22.24
N SER A 171 -39.00 0.37 -21.42
CA SER A 171 -38.88 1.81 -21.71
C SER A 171 -37.58 2.20 -22.43
N TYR A 172 -36.70 1.24 -22.68
CA TYR A 172 -35.41 1.45 -23.34
C TYR A 172 -35.54 2.02 -24.75
N ASP A 173 -34.88 3.15 -24.99
CA ASP A 173 -34.70 3.74 -26.31
C ASP A 173 -33.21 3.73 -26.71
N VAL A 174 -32.92 3.04 -27.82
CA VAL A 174 -31.58 2.94 -28.41
C VAL A 174 -31.07 4.28 -28.96
N GLN A 175 -31.95 5.23 -29.28
CA GLN A 175 -31.54 6.56 -29.78
C GLN A 175 -31.01 7.47 -28.67
N HIS A 176 -31.34 7.16 -27.41
CA HIS A 176 -30.93 7.89 -26.22
C HIS A 176 -30.07 7.04 -25.28
N ASP A 177 -29.44 5.98 -25.80
CA ASP A 177 -28.53 5.14 -25.03
C ASP A 177 -27.18 5.84 -24.82
N LEU A 178 -26.79 6.01 -23.56
CA LEU A 178 -25.50 6.57 -23.14
C LEU A 178 -24.47 5.49 -22.81
N GLY A 179 -24.84 4.21 -22.93
CA GLY A 179 -24.01 3.05 -22.60
C GLY A 179 -24.12 2.63 -21.12
N MET A 180 -23.85 1.35 -20.88
CA MET A 180 -23.67 0.79 -19.54
C MET A 180 -22.27 1.09 -19.03
N GLN A 181 -22.13 1.52 -17.77
CA GLN A 181 -20.80 1.71 -17.17
C GLN A 181 -20.37 0.44 -16.44
N ALA A 182 -19.20 -0.10 -16.79
CA ALA A 182 -18.53 -1.19 -16.09
C ALA A 182 -17.28 -0.69 -15.37
N ARG A 183 -17.12 -1.00 -14.08
CA ARG A 183 -15.97 -0.63 -13.25
C ARG A 183 -15.39 -1.85 -12.57
N ALA A 184 -14.08 -2.04 -12.65
CA ALA A 184 -13.39 -3.16 -12.00
C ALA A 184 -12.38 -2.69 -10.95
N TYR A 185 -12.28 -3.42 -9.83
CA TYR A 185 -11.36 -3.17 -8.73
C TYR A 185 -10.64 -4.47 -8.32
N ASP A 186 -9.46 -4.34 -7.69
CA ASP A 186 -8.83 -5.50 -7.02
C ASP A 186 -9.71 -5.93 -5.85
N SER A 187 -10.04 -7.21 -5.73
CA SER A 187 -10.93 -7.69 -4.66
C SER A 187 -10.37 -7.47 -3.25
N ALA A 188 -9.05 -7.31 -3.12
CA ALA A 188 -8.41 -6.98 -1.84
C ALA A 188 -8.47 -5.48 -1.51
N PHE A 189 -9.00 -4.66 -2.44
CA PHE A 189 -9.03 -3.22 -2.35
C PHE A 189 -10.21 -2.59 -3.14
N ASP A 190 -11.41 -3.16 -3.01
CA ASP A 190 -12.61 -2.53 -3.56
C ASP A 190 -13.06 -1.35 -2.68
N PRO A 191 -13.11 -0.10 -3.18
CA PRO A 191 -13.52 1.07 -2.41
C PRO A 191 -14.89 0.95 -1.73
N ARG A 192 -15.79 0.10 -2.25
CA ARG A 192 -17.13 -0.19 -1.70
C ARG A 192 -17.08 -1.03 -0.42
N MET A 193 -16.00 -1.78 -0.20
CA MET A 193 -15.85 -2.73 0.92
C MET A 193 -14.78 -2.30 1.93
N LEU A 194 -13.99 -1.26 1.62
CA LEU A 194 -13.00 -0.72 2.54
C LEU A 194 -13.65 -0.05 3.76
N ASP A 195 -12.99 -0.20 4.92
CA ASP A 195 -13.39 0.53 6.12
C ASP A 195 -13.09 2.03 5.98
N SER A 196 -13.93 2.88 6.60
CA SER A 196 -13.80 4.33 6.51
C SER A 196 -12.43 4.85 6.95
N LYS A 197 -11.78 4.23 7.94
CA LYS A 197 -10.43 4.64 8.39
C LYS A 197 -9.37 4.34 7.34
N THR A 198 -9.52 3.28 6.56
CA THR A 198 -8.65 2.98 5.42
C THR A 198 -8.86 4.00 4.31
N VAL A 199 -10.10 4.33 3.95
CA VAL A 199 -10.45 5.36 2.95
C VAL A 199 -9.89 6.73 3.37
N ASP A 200 -10.21 7.21 4.58
CA ASP A 200 -9.71 8.48 5.14
C ASP A 200 -8.18 8.56 5.17
N ARG A 201 -7.50 7.43 5.32
CA ARG A 201 -6.03 7.38 5.33
C ARG A 201 -5.44 7.35 3.93
N VAL A 202 -6.10 6.71 2.95
CA VAL A 202 -5.71 6.80 1.53
C VAL A 202 -5.84 8.24 1.06
N ASN A 203 -7.00 8.88 1.28
CA ASN A 203 -7.26 10.26 0.85
C ASN A 203 -6.30 11.30 1.48
N ARG A 204 -5.72 11.01 2.64
CA ARG A 204 -4.68 11.84 3.27
C ARG A 204 -3.27 11.59 2.72
N GLU A 205 -2.98 10.37 2.26
CA GLU A 205 -1.70 10.00 1.64
C GLU A 205 -1.67 10.37 0.15
N ASP A 206 -2.83 10.38 -0.51
CA ASP A 206 -2.99 10.47 -1.95
C ASP A 206 -4.45 10.90 -2.29
N PRO A 207 -4.76 12.22 -2.29
CA PRO A 207 -6.14 12.71 -2.39
C PRO A 207 -6.88 12.32 -3.66
N ASN A 208 -6.15 12.12 -4.75
CA ASN A 208 -6.71 11.81 -6.08
C ASN A 208 -6.77 10.30 -6.35
N PHE A 209 -6.27 9.45 -5.44
CA PHE A 209 -6.08 8.02 -5.70
C PHE A 209 -7.34 7.31 -6.18
N PHE A 210 -8.47 7.50 -5.50
CA PHE A 210 -9.72 6.85 -5.89
C PHE A 210 -10.31 7.43 -7.17
N ASP A 211 -10.14 8.73 -7.44
CA ASP A 211 -10.59 9.34 -8.69
C ASP A 211 -9.77 8.82 -9.88
N ASP A 212 -8.45 8.73 -9.75
CA ASP A 212 -7.57 8.12 -10.75
C ASP A 212 -7.89 6.63 -10.96
N LEU A 213 -8.14 5.88 -9.88
CA LEU A 213 -8.54 4.47 -9.95
C LEU A 213 -9.89 4.31 -10.67
N ASN A 214 -10.88 5.14 -10.33
CA ASN A 214 -12.18 5.16 -10.98
C ASN A 214 -12.07 5.53 -12.46
N ASN A 215 -11.31 6.56 -12.80
CA ASN A 215 -11.14 7.03 -14.18
C ASN A 215 -10.40 6.03 -15.07
N ARG A 216 -9.42 5.29 -14.53
CA ARG A 216 -8.67 4.26 -15.28
C ARG A 216 -9.46 2.98 -15.50
N ASN A 217 -10.33 2.62 -14.55
CA ASN A 217 -11.03 1.33 -14.57
C ASN A 217 -12.52 1.42 -14.90
N THR A 218 -13.07 2.60 -15.20
CA THR A 218 -14.44 2.78 -15.70
C THR A 218 -14.47 2.75 -17.22
N HIS A 219 -15.27 1.84 -17.78
CA HIS A 219 -15.46 1.67 -19.22
C HIS A 219 -16.95 1.72 -19.58
N ILE A 220 -17.23 2.07 -20.84
CA ILE A 220 -18.60 2.14 -21.36
C ILE A 220 -18.82 0.98 -22.33
N ILE A 221 -19.79 0.12 -21.99
CA ILE A 221 -20.31 -0.94 -22.84
C ILE A 221 -21.49 -0.36 -23.62
N GLY A 222 -21.38 -0.30 -24.95
CA GLY A 222 -22.46 0.11 -25.83
C GLY A 222 -23.38 -1.05 -26.23
N PHE A 223 -24.56 -0.71 -26.73
CA PHE A 223 -25.53 -1.67 -27.23
C PHE A 223 -24.97 -2.55 -28.37
N ARG A 224 -25.17 -3.86 -28.24
CA ARG A 224 -24.71 -4.95 -29.12
C ARG A 224 -23.19 -4.97 -29.36
N GLN A 225 -22.43 -4.70 -28.31
CA GLN A 225 -20.97 -4.84 -28.33
C GLN A 225 -20.53 -6.10 -27.58
N ASN A 226 -19.51 -6.76 -28.14
CA ASN A 226 -18.62 -7.66 -27.43
C ASN A 226 -17.47 -6.83 -26.88
N ASN A 227 -17.23 -6.92 -25.58
CA ASN A 227 -16.25 -6.10 -24.88
C ASN A 227 -15.27 -7.01 -24.14
N TRP A 228 -13.99 -6.68 -24.19
CA TRP A 228 -12.92 -7.40 -23.52
C TRP A 228 -12.19 -6.44 -22.59
N MET A 229 -12.21 -6.78 -21.30
CA MET A 229 -11.51 -6.07 -20.24
C MET A 229 -10.39 -6.96 -19.72
N PHE A 230 -9.16 -6.69 -20.15
CA PHE A 230 -7.97 -7.38 -19.67
C PHE A 230 -7.43 -6.66 -18.45
N ILE A 231 -7.22 -7.38 -17.35
CA ILE A 231 -6.67 -6.83 -16.12
C ILE A 231 -5.18 -7.11 -16.00
N SER A 232 -4.44 -6.15 -15.46
CA SER A 232 -3.06 -6.30 -14.98
C SER A 232 -3.02 -5.86 -13.52
N ARG A 233 -2.45 -6.69 -12.65
CA ARG A 233 -2.44 -6.46 -11.19
C ARG A 233 -1.20 -5.68 -10.77
N LYS A 234 -1.39 -4.65 -9.95
CA LYS A 234 -0.33 -3.81 -9.41
C LYS A 234 -0.43 -3.72 -7.90
N ILE A 235 0.71 -3.61 -7.22
CA ILE A 235 0.80 -3.49 -5.77
C ILE A 235 1.67 -2.29 -5.44
N LYS A 236 1.04 -1.20 -4.99
CA LYS A 236 1.73 -0.03 -4.49
C LYS A 236 2.20 -0.29 -3.05
N LYS A 237 3.49 -0.10 -2.80
CA LYS A 237 4.16 -0.27 -1.50
C LYS A 237 4.65 1.09 -1.03
N LYS A 238 3.82 1.82 -0.28
CA LYS A 238 4.20 3.13 0.29
C LYS A 238 5.01 2.93 1.56
N MET A 239 6.20 3.51 1.64
CA MET A 239 7.03 3.50 2.85
C MET A 239 6.36 4.26 4.00
N LYS A 240 6.26 3.66 5.20
CA LYS A 240 5.90 4.41 6.41
C LYS A 240 7.16 5.05 7.01
N PRO A 241 7.29 6.38 7.04
CA PRO A 241 8.44 7.03 7.65
C PRO A 241 8.38 6.81 9.17
N THR A 242 9.45 6.26 9.74
CA THR A 242 9.65 6.17 11.19
C THR A 242 11.06 6.64 11.54
N PHE A 243 11.25 7.11 12.79
CA PHE A 243 12.58 7.50 13.26
C PHE A 243 13.61 6.36 13.20
N ALA A 244 13.16 5.10 13.31
CA ALA A 244 14.00 3.92 13.16
C ALA A 244 14.61 3.82 11.74
N ASN A 245 13.90 4.29 10.72
CA ASN A 245 14.38 4.30 9.33
C ASN A 245 15.65 5.16 9.19
N ALA A 246 15.72 6.29 9.91
CA ALA A 246 16.90 7.17 9.95
C ALA A 246 18.10 6.55 10.70
N LEU A 247 17.88 5.49 11.48
CA LEU A 247 18.92 4.69 12.14
C LEU A 247 19.31 3.43 11.33
N GLY A 248 18.83 3.30 10.09
CA GLY A 248 19.13 2.16 9.22
C GLY A 248 18.29 0.91 9.46
N ILE A 249 17.24 0.97 10.29
CA ILE A 249 16.27 -0.12 10.42
C ILE A 249 15.37 -0.11 9.17
N PRO A 250 15.13 -1.27 8.52
CA PRO A 250 14.35 -1.31 7.28
C PRO A 250 12.93 -0.78 7.48
N PRO A 251 12.40 -0.01 6.51
CA PRO A 251 11.07 0.57 6.60
C PRO A 251 9.95 -0.48 6.56
N ILE A 252 8.84 -0.16 7.22
CA ILE A 252 7.59 -0.92 7.11
C ILE A 252 6.77 -0.33 5.96
N TYR A 253 6.39 -1.16 4.98
CA TYR A 253 5.58 -0.74 3.85
C TYR A 253 4.08 -0.90 4.12
N ARG A 254 3.27 0.01 3.57
CA ARG A 254 1.83 -0.16 3.40
C ARG A 254 1.57 -0.75 2.01
N ILE A 255 0.85 -1.87 1.96
CA ILE A 255 0.41 -2.52 0.73
C ILE A 255 -0.93 -1.90 0.29
N GLN A 256 -1.02 -1.49 -0.97
CA GLN A 256 -2.21 -0.99 -1.65
C GLN A 256 -2.28 -1.71 -3.02
N PRO A 257 -2.98 -2.85 -3.13
CA PRO A 257 -3.17 -3.51 -4.41
C PRO A 257 -4.23 -2.76 -5.23
N PHE A 258 -4.07 -2.74 -6.54
CA PHE A 258 -4.99 -2.16 -7.50
C PHE A 258 -4.83 -2.85 -8.85
N ILE A 259 -5.84 -2.73 -9.72
CA ILE A 259 -5.73 -3.21 -11.10
C ILE A 259 -5.66 -2.05 -12.08
N HIS A 260 -5.00 -2.27 -13.21
CA HIS A 260 -5.21 -1.52 -14.43
C HIS A 260 -6.01 -2.39 -15.41
N THR A 261 -6.98 -1.79 -16.07
CA THR A 261 -7.77 -2.43 -17.13
C THR A 261 -7.35 -1.90 -18.51
N LEU A 262 -7.06 -2.81 -19.44
CA LEU A 262 -7.08 -2.54 -20.89
C LEU A 262 -8.46 -2.94 -21.42
N TYR A 263 -9.09 -2.08 -22.21
CA TYR A 263 -10.46 -2.29 -22.68
C TYR A 263 -10.56 -2.19 -24.21
N GLU A 264 -11.19 -3.19 -24.81
CA GLU A 264 -11.45 -3.29 -26.24
C GLU A 264 -12.93 -3.59 -26.47
N SER A 265 -13.54 -2.99 -27.49
CA SER A 265 -14.96 -3.18 -27.83
C SER A 265 -15.14 -3.36 -29.34
N VAL A 266 -15.97 -4.32 -29.74
CA VAL A 266 -16.30 -4.60 -31.14
C VAL A 266 -17.81 -4.82 -31.25
N THR A 267 -18.44 -4.12 -32.20
CA THR A 267 -19.86 -4.32 -32.53
C THR A 267 -20.09 -5.72 -33.08
N ASP A 268 -21.14 -6.42 -32.61
CA ASP A 268 -21.48 -7.75 -33.10
C ASP A 268 -21.86 -7.71 -34.60
N PRO A 269 -21.12 -8.41 -35.48
CA PRO A 269 -21.34 -8.34 -36.93
C PRO A 269 -22.64 -8.99 -37.41
N ILE A 270 -23.39 -9.70 -36.55
CA ILE A 270 -24.57 -10.48 -36.96
C ILE A 270 -25.81 -9.60 -37.22
N SER A 271 -25.86 -8.36 -36.74
CA SER A 271 -27.09 -7.54 -36.87
C SER A 271 -27.10 -6.54 -38.03
N SER A 272 -27.85 -6.88 -39.08
CA SER A 272 -28.43 -5.88 -39.97
C SER A 272 -29.42 -5.03 -39.16
N PHE A 273 -29.08 -3.75 -38.99
CA PHE A 273 -29.83 -2.84 -38.13
C PHE A 273 -31.16 -2.44 -38.79
N ASN A 274 -32.28 -2.82 -38.17
CA ASN A 274 -33.60 -2.29 -38.50
C ASN A 274 -34.27 -1.85 -37.18
N ALA A 275 -34.26 -0.54 -36.92
CA ALA A 275 -34.64 0.04 -35.63
C ALA A 275 -36.11 -0.20 -35.23
N SER A 276 -36.96 -0.62 -36.18
CA SER A 276 -38.41 -0.73 -36.01
C SER A 276 -38.92 -2.11 -35.55
N SER A 277 -38.04 -3.05 -35.17
CA SER A 277 -38.44 -4.44 -34.86
C SER A 277 -37.91 -5.04 -33.55
N ILE A 278 -37.64 -4.22 -32.52
CA ILE A 278 -37.36 -4.74 -31.16
C ILE A 278 -38.65 -5.34 -30.58
N LYS A 279 -38.74 -6.68 -30.55
CA LYS A 279 -39.79 -7.41 -29.82
C LYS A 279 -39.39 -7.62 -28.35
N PRO A 280 -40.34 -7.69 -27.38
CA PRO A 280 -40.04 -7.50 -25.96
C PRO A 280 -39.38 -8.67 -25.21
N ASN A 281 -38.87 -9.68 -25.91
CA ASN A 281 -38.28 -10.86 -25.27
C ASN A 281 -36.76 -10.70 -25.13
N SER A 282 -36.37 -9.94 -24.11
CA SER A 282 -34.99 -9.81 -23.57
C SER A 282 -33.87 -9.76 -24.62
N PRO A 283 -33.77 -8.68 -25.43
CA PRO A 283 -32.63 -8.53 -26.31
C PRO A 283 -31.33 -8.47 -25.47
N THR A 284 -30.34 -9.27 -25.86
CA THR A 284 -28.98 -9.14 -25.32
C THR A 284 -28.49 -7.71 -25.56
N TYR A 285 -28.18 -7.01 -24.47
CA TYR A 285 -27.62 -5.67 -24.55
C TYR A 285 -26.16 -5.73 -24.98
N GLY A 286 -25.39 -6.68 -24.47
CA GLY A 286 -23.99 -6.88 -24.86
C GLY A 286 -23.32 -7.96 -24.03
N HIS A 287 -22.03 -8.17 -24.31
CA HIS A 287 -21.19 -9.11 -23.60
C HIS A 287 -19.95 -8.41 -23.05
N LEU A 288 -19.47 -8.85 -21.89
CA LEU A 288 -18.24 -8.39 -21.28
C LEU A 288 -17.41 -9.60 -20.84
N PHE A 289 -16.25 -9.79 -21.45
CA PHE A 289 -15.18 -10.60 -20.87
C PHE A 289 -14.39 -9.75 -19.88
N VAL A 290 -14.16 -10.28 -18.67
CA VAL A 290 -13.17 -9.74 -17.73
C VAL A 290 -12.17 -10.87 -17.46
N GLY A 291 -10.87 -10.64 -17.65
CA GLY A 291 -9.88 -11.69 -17.47
C GLY A 291 -8.45 -11.21 -17.55
N THR A 292 -7.49 -12.14 -17.50
CA THR A 292 -6.06 -11.85 -17.61
C THR A 292 -5.36 -12.79 -18.59
N PHE A 293 -4.39 -12.22 -19.31
CA PHE A 293 -3.32 -12.95 -19.98
C PHE A 293 -1.93 -12.57 -19.42
N ASP A 294 -1.91 -11.67 -18.45
CA ASP A 294 -0.73 -11.09 -17.82
C ASP A 294 -0.51 -11.76 -16.45
N TRP A 295 0.26 -12.86 -16.43
CA TRP A 295 0.54 -13.68 -15.24
C TRP A 295 1.67 -13.10 -14.38
N PHE A 296 1.61 -11.78 -14.20
CA PHE A 296 2.58 -10.99 -13.46
C PHE A 296 1.85 -9.99 -12.57
N THR A 297 2.52 -9.61 -11.48
CA THR A 297 2.12 -8.51 -10.60
C THR A 297 3.25 -7.49 -10.57
N GLU A 298 2.95 -6.22 -10.85
CA GLU A 298 3.89 -5.13 -10.71
C GLU A 298 3.92 -4.62 -9.26
N GLU A 299 5.04 -4.77 -8.56
CA GLU A 299 5.27 -4.11 -7.28
C GLU A 299 5.88 -2.72 -7.51
N ILE A 300 5.20 -1.66 -7.08
CA ILE A 300 5.68 -0.27 -7.17
C ILE A 300 6.06 0.17 -5.76
N VAL A 301 7.36 0.32 -5.48
CA VAL A 301 7.84 0.82 -4.18
C VAL A 301 8.05 2.32 -4.27
N GLU A 302 7.31 3.08 -3.46
CA GLU A 302 7.57 4.51 -3.21
C GLU A 302 8.43 4.64 -1.95
N SER A 303 9.66 5.14 -2.12
CA SER A 303 10.62 5.43 -1.03
C SER A 303 10.61 6.90 -0.62
#